data_AF-A0A967SUC0-F1
#
_entry.id   AF-A0A967SUC0-F1
#
_cell.length_a   1.000
_cell.length_b   1.000
_cell.length_c   1.000
_cell.angle_alpha   90.00
_cell.angle_beta   90.00
_cell.angle_gamma   90.00
#
_symmetry.space_group_name_H-M   'P 1'
#
loop_
_entity.id
_entity.type
_entity.pdbx_description
1 polymer ?
#
loop_
_entity_poly.entity_id
_entity_poly.type
_entity_poly.pdbx_seq_one_letter_code
_entity_poly.pdbx_strand_id
1 'polypeptide(L)'
;RTLSPVDTLPDFHQAENKLKVTGMIYQPDGKTPAENVILYIYHANPDGRYAPKEGASGWGRRHGYLRGWIKTGADGKYTFYTQKPGAYGSNLPHIHPIILEPNGRYYWLSSYKFP
;
A
#
# COMPACT_ATOMS: atom_id res chain seq x y z
N ARG A 1 16.27 1.00 5.11
CA ARG A 1 15.30 2.03 5.56
C ARG A 1 14.58 1.50 6.78
N THR A 2 14.50 2.29 7.85
CA THR A 2 13.61 1.98 9.00
C THR A 2 12.18 2.26 8.59
N LEU A 3 11.28 1.28 8.78
CA LEU A 3 9.85 1.42 8.48
C LEU A 3 9.10 1.90 9.72
N SER A 4 8.06 2.69 9.49
CA SER A 4 7.15 3.18 10.54
C SER A 4 5.73 2.69 10.27
N PRO A 5 4.79 2.79 11.23
CA PRO A 5 3.37 2.49 11.02
C PRO A 5 2.68 3.46 10.05
N VAL A 6 3.35 4.56 9.70
CA VAL A 6 2.84 5.60 8.80
C VAL A 6 3.80 5.77 7.61
N ASP A 7 3.27 5.81 6.39
CA ASP A 7 4.02 6.20 5.20
C ASP A 7 3.20 7.18 4.35
N THR A 8 3.90 8.09 3.68
CA THR A 8 3.30 9.00 2.70
C THR A 8 3.86 8.64 1.35
N LEU A 9 3.01 8.12 0.46
CA LEU A 9 3.41 7.76 -0.89
C LEU A 9 3.81 9.01 -1.68
N PRO A 10 4.64 8.84 -2.73
CA PRO A 10 4.97 9.94 -3.61
C PRO A 10 3.71 10.63 -4.13
N ASP A 11 3.86 11.92 -4.36
CA ASP A 11 2.86 12.81 -4.91
C ASP A 11 1.60 13.09 -4.06
N PHE A 12 1.56 12.59 -2.83
CA PHE A 12 0.41 12.82 -1.95
C PHE A 12 0.07 14.31 -1.78
N HIS A 13 1.07 15.18 -1.59
CA HIS A 13 0.82 16.58 -1.22
C HIS A 13 0.22 17.41 -2.37
N GLN A 14 0.56 17.08 -3.61
CA GLN A 14 0.07 17.70 -4.83
C GLN A 14 -1.13 16.98 -5.45
N ALA A 15 -1.51 15.82 -4.92
CA ALA A 15 -2.67 15.08 -5.42
C ALA A 15 -3.96 15.89 -5.23
N GLU A 16 -4.81 15.89 -6.26
CA GLU A 16 -6.16 16.46 -6.19
C GLU A 16 -7.04 15.60 -5.27
N ASN A 17 -7.06 14.29 -5.50
CA ASN A 17 -7.88 13.33 -4.76
C ASN A 17 -7.04 12.60 -3.71
N LYS A 18 -6.76 13.28 -2.59
CA LYS A 18 -6.03 12.72 -1.45
C LYS A 18 -6.83 11.62 -0.75
N LEU A 19 -6.15 10.52 -0.41
CA LEU A 19 -6.67 9.39 0.35
C LEU A 19 -5.80 9.12 1.58
N LYS A 20 -6.46 8.89 2.72
CA LYS A 20 -5.86 8.28 3.91
C LYS A 20 -6.38 6.85 4.02
N VAL A 21 -5.50 5.88 3.83
CA VAL A 21 -5.82 4.45 4.01
C VAL A 21 -5.28 4.03 5.37
N THR A 22 -6.16 3.71 6.31
CA THR A 22 -5.78 3.35 7.68
C THR A 22 -6.57 2.17 8.18
N GLY A 23 -5.97 1.41 9.10
CA GLY A 23 -6.61 0.28 9.72
C GLY A 23 -5.73 -0.34 10.80
N MET A 24 -6.11 -1.54 11.21
CA MET A 24 -5.36 -2.36 12.15
C MET A 24 -5.21 -3.76 11.56
N ILE A 25 -4.03 -4.36 11.71
CA ILE A 25 -3.78 -5.76 11.38
C ILE A 25 -3.87 -6.53 12.69
N TYR A 26 -4.65 -7.60 12.69
CA TYR A 26 -4.79 -8.53 13.81
C TYR A 26 -4.10 -9.86 13.50
N GLN A 27 -3.76 -10.59 14.56
CA GLN A 27 -3.38 -11.99 14.50
C GLN A 27 -4.57 -12.85 14.00
N PRO A 28 -4.36 -14.15 13.70
CA PRO A 28 -5.44 -15.03 13.23
C PRO A 28 -6.65 -15.16 14.17
N ASP A 29 -6.49 -14.80 15.44
CA ASP A 29 -7.59 -14.75 16.42
C ASP A 29 -8.59 -13.60 16.19
N GLY A 30 -8.26 -12.66 15.29
CA GLY A 30 -9.07 -11.49 14.96
C GLY A 30 -9.18 -10.45 16.07
N LYS A 31 -8.38 -10.55 17.14
CA LYS A 31 -8.47 -9.72 18.34
C LYS A 31 -7.13 -9.12 18.76
N THR A 32 -6.06 -9.90 18.70
CA THR A 32 -4.73 -9.46 19.13
C THR A 32 -4.08 -8.63 18.02
N PRO A 33 -3.63 -7.39 18.27
CA PRO A 33 -2.92 -6.62 17.26
C PRO A 33 -1.65 -7.33 16.79
N ALA A 34 -1.42 -7.33 15.47
CA ALA A 34 -0.24 -7.95 14.88
C ALA A 34 0.91 -6.94 14.79
N GLU A 35 1.89 -7.07 15.68
CA GLU A 35 3.12 -6.27 15.66
C GLU A 35 4.09 -6.77 14.58
N ASN A 36 4.92 -5.85 14.06
CA ASN A 36 6.04 -6.14 13.17
C ASN A 36 5.65 -6.69 11.78
N VAL A 37 4.39 -6.61 11.40
CA VAL A 37 3.92 -6.96 10.06
C VAL A 37 4.26 -5.84 9.10
N ILE A 38 4.86 -6.18 7.96
CA ILE A 38 5.06 -5.24 6.85
C ILE A 38 3.85 -5.32 5.93
N LEU A 39 3.18 -4.17 5.74
CA LEU A 39 2.19 -4.00 4.68
C LEU A 39 2.82 -3.18 3.57
N TYR A 40 2.84 -3.74 2.38
CA TYR A 40 3.25 -3.09 1.15
C TYR A 40 2.00 -2.74 0.35
N ILE A 41 1.90 -1.50 -0.12
CA ILE A 41 0.85 -1.11 -1.07
C ILE A 41 1.43 -0.56 -2.36
N TYR A 42 0.72 -0.78 -3.46
CA TYR A 42 0.97 -0.11 -4.73
C TYR A 42 -0.33 0.08 -5.52
N HIS A 43 -0.38 1.09 -6.37
CA HIS A 43 -1.52 1.34 -7.25
C HIS A 43 -1.11 2.18 -8.47
N ALA A 44 -2.03 2.27 -9.44
CA ALA A 44 -1.90 3.14 -10.59
C ALA A 44 -2.00 4.63 -10.21
N ASN A 45 -1.52 5.52 -11.06
CA ASN A 45 -1.77 6.96 -10.94
C ASN A 45 -3.26 7.29 -11.23
N PRO A 46 -3.71 8.55 -11.06
CA PRO A 46 -5.08 8.96 -11.36
C PRO A 46 -5.55 8.67 -12.79
N ASP A 47 -4.64 8.54 -13.75
CA ASP A 47 -4.93 8.16 -15.15
C ASP A 47 -4.98 6.64 -15.37
N GLY A 48 -4.90 5.84 -14.30
CA GLY A 48 -4.92 4.38 -14.41
C GLY A 48 -3.61 3.76 -14.87
N ARG A 49 -2.48 4.50 -14.83
CA ARG A 49 -1.17 4.01 -15.27
C ARG A 49 -0.26 3.66 -14.11
N TYR A 50 0.32 2.46 -14.15
CA TYR A 50 1.45 2.07 -13.28
C TYR A 50 2.75 2.68 -13.83
N ALA A 51 2.97 3.98 -13.55
CA ALA A 51 4.14 4.70 -14.04
C ALA A 51 5.39 4.34 -13.22
N PRO A 52 6.45 3.78 -13.82
CA PRO A 52 7.72 3.59 -13.13
C PRO A 52 8.53 4.90 -13.09
N LYS A 53 9.44 5.04 -12.12
CA LYS A 53 10.48 6.08 -12.21
C LYS A 53 11.48 5.73 -13.31
N GLU A 54 12.14 6.74 -13.86
CA GLU A 54 13.26 6.54 -14.78
C GLU A 54 14.33 5.64 -14.13
N GLY A 55 14.89 4.71 -14.92
CA GLY A 55 15.86 3.74 -14.44
C GLY A 55 15.30 2.66 -13.50
N ALA A 56 13.99 2.62 -13.22
CA ALA A 56 13.42 1.60 -12.34
C ALA A 56 13.52 0.20 -12.95
N SER A 57 13.92 -0.77 -12.13
CA SER A 57 14.00 -2.19 -12.45
C SER A 57 13.11 -3.01 -11.52
N GLY A 58 12.95 -4.31 -11.82
CA GLY A 58 12.19 -5.26 -11.01
C GLY A 58 10.77 -4.78 -10.67
N TRP A 59 10.38 -4.91 -9.39
CA TRP A 59 9.06 -4.49 -8.93
C TRP A 59 8.80 -2.99 -9.04
N GLY A 60 9.82 -2.14 -8.99
CA GLY A 60 9.63 -0.69 -9.22
C GLY A 60 9.21 -0.39 -10.66
N ARG A 61 9.67 -1.19 -11.62
CA ARG A 61 9.23 -1.09 -13.02
C ARG A 61 7.79 -1.55 -13.21
N ARG A 62 7.39 -2.61 -12.51
CA ARG A 62 6.06 -3.26 -12.67
C ARG A 62 4.96 -2.63 -11.83
N HIS A 63 5.26 -2.25 -10.58
CA HIS A 63 4.29 -1.71 -9.62
C HIS A 63 4.23 -0.19 -9.65
N GLY A 64 5.08 0.45 -10.45
CA GLY A 64 5.18 1.90 -10.54
C GLY A 64 5.80 2.55 -9.31
N TYR A 65 5.80 3.88 -9.31
CA TYR A 65 6.39 4.69 -8.25
C TYR A 65 5.43 4.96 -7.08
N LEU A 66 4.12 4.86 -7.30
CA LEU A 66 3.08 5.01 -6.27
C LEU A 66 2.96 3.73 -5.45
N ARG A 67 3.98 3.50 -4.63
CA ARG A 67 4.13 2.34 -3.77
C ARG A 67 4.85 2.71 -2.47
N GLY A 68 4.54 2.00 -1.40
CA GLY A 68 5.10 2.26 -0.07
C GLY A 68 5.03 1.06 0.84
N TRP A 69 5.79 1.13 1.94
CA TRP A 69 5.84 0.08 2.96
C TRP A 69 5.68 0.72 4.33
N ILE A 70 4.83 0.13 5.15
CA ILE A 70 4.79 0.38 6.59
C ILE A 70 5.22 -0.87 7.33
N LYS A 71 5.54 -0.70 8.62
CA LYS A 71 5.66 -1.81 9.58
C LYS A 71 4.79 -1.49 10.78
N THR A 72 3.90 -2.39 11.16
CA THR A 72 3.01 -2.20 12.31
C THR A 72 3.80 -2.19 13.62
N GLY A 73 3.38 -1.33 14.56
CA GLY A 73 3.85 -1.34 15.94
C GLY A 73 3.03 -2.28 16.81
N ALA A 74 3.26 -2.24 18.12
CA ALA A 74 2.57 -3.09 19.10
C ALA A 74 1.03 -2.94 19.10
N ASP A 75 0.51 -1.82 18.60
CA ASP A 75 -0.92 -1.58 18.47
C ASP A 75 -1.52 -2.07 17.14
N GLY A 76 -0.71 -2.68 16.26
CA GLY A 76 -1.14 -3.25 14.98
C GLY A 76 -1.63 -2.23 13.95
N LYS A 77 -1.57 -0.92 14.25
CA LYS A 77 -2.15 0.10 13.39
C LYS A 77 -1.24 0.41 12.20
N TYR A 78 -1.86 0.88 11.13
CA TYR A 78 -1.16 1.40 9.97
C TYR A 78 -1.87 2.60 9.35
N THR A 79 -1.11 3.45 8.66
CA THR A 79 -1.64 4.54 7.84
C THR A 79 -0.77 4.73 6.59
N PHE A 80 -1.43 4.84 5.44
CA PHE A 80 -0.85 5.37 4.21
C PHE A 80 -1.55 6.67 3.83
N TYR A 81 -0.76 7.68 3.51
CA TYR A 81 -1.23 8.86 2.80
C TYR A 81 -0.89 8.71 1.31
N THR A 82 -1.91 8.67 0.47
CA THR A 82 -1.76 8.48 -0.98
C THR A 82 -2.89 9.18 -1.74
N GLN A 83 -3.09 8.86 -3.01
CA GLN A 83 -4.11 9.43 -3.87
C GLN A 83 -5.05 8.37 -4.45
N LYS A 84 -6.28 8.76 -4.81
CA LYS A 84 -7.23 7.87 -5.48
C LYS A 84 -6.64 7.43 -6.84
N PRO A 85 -6.47 6.12 -7.07
CA PRO A 85 -6.02 5.64 -8.39
C PRO A 85 -7.11 5.87 -9.45
N GLY A 86 -6.71 5.85 -10.72
CA GLY A 86 -7.62 5.69 -11.84
C GLY A 86 -7.96 4.23 -12.11
N ALA A 87 -8.96 4.00 -12.97
CA ALA A 87 -9.30 2.67 -13.47
C ALA A 87 -8.19 2.15 -14.39
N TYR A 88 -7.85 0.86 -14.28
CA TYR A 88 -6.87 0.21 -15.17
C TYR A 88 -7.56 -0.87 -15.99
N GLY A 89 -7.69 -0.63 -17.31
CA GLY A 89 -8.48 -1.46 -18.19
C GLY A 89 -9.94 -1.49 -17.76
N SER A 90 -10.53 -2.68 -17.61
CA SER A 90 -11.89 -2.88 -17.12
C SER A 90 -12.00 -2.92 -15.59
N ASN A 91 -10.89 -2.77 -14.85
CA ASN A 91 -10.92 -2.81 -13.40
C ASN A 91 -11.28 -1.44 -12.83
N LEU A 92 -12.18 -1.43 -11.84
CA LEU A 92 -12.40 -0.27 -10.97
C LEU A 92 -11.06 0.21 -10.37
N PRO A 93 -10.93 1.51 -10.07
CA PRO A 93 -9.83 2.03 -9.27
C PRO A 93 -9.54 1.15 -8.05
N HIS A 94 -8.28 0.75 -7.86
CA HIS A 94 -7.92 -0.14 -6.77
C HIS A 94 -6.50 0.03 -6.25
N ILE A 95 -6.31 -0.35 -4.98
CA ILE A 95 -5.00 -0.45 -4.31
C ILE A 95 -4.69 -1.90 -4.03
N HIS A 96 -3.48 -2.33 -4.35
CA HIS A 96 -2.98 -3.68 -4.09
C HIS A 96 -2.20 -3.75 -2.77
N PRO A 97 -2.72 -4.43 -1.74
CA PRO A 97 -1.98 -4.74 -0.52
C PRO A 97 -1.25 -6.10 -0.58
N ILE A 98 -0.06 -6.16 -0.02
CA ILE A 98 0.72 -7.39 0.20
C ILE A 98 1.24 -7.38 1.64
N ILE A 99 1.06 -8.50 2.33
CA ILE A 99 1.57 -8.72 3.68
C ILE A 99 2.92 -9.44 3.62
N LEU A 100 3.82 -9.06 4.52
CA LEU A 100 4.99 -9.82 4.94
C LEU A 100 4.99 -9.94 6.47
N GLU A 101 4.82 -11.15 6.98
CA GLU A 101 4.84 -11.48 8.39
C GLU A 101 6.27 -11.47 8.98
N PRO A 102 6.43 -11.33 10.31
CA PRO A 102 7.73 -11.39 10.98
C PRO A 102 8.52 -12.68 10.72
N ASN A 103 7.83 -13.78 10.43
CA ASN A 103 8.42 -15.09 10.13
C ASN A 103 8.91 -15.23 8.67
N GLY A 104 8.74 -14.20 7.83
CA GLY A 104 9.14 -14.21 6.43
C GLY A 104 8.06 -14.66 5.43
N ARG A 105 6.89 -15.12 5.91
CA ARG A 105 5.76 -15.46 5.05
C ARG A 105 5.19 -14.19 4.41
N TYR A 106 5.04 -14.19 3.09
CA TYR A 106 4.38 -13.10 2.38
C TYR A 106 3.21 -13.60 1.53
N TYR A 107 2.18 -12.77 1.37
CA TYR A 107 1.00 -13.10 0.58
C TYR A 107 0.21 -11.85 0.17
N TRP A 108 -0.54 -11.97 -0.92
CA TRP A 108 -1.44 -10.93 -1.41
C TRP A 108 -2.77 -10.95 -0.65
N LEU A 109 -3.33 -9.77 -0.38
CA LEU A 109 -4.74 -9.66 0.02
C LEU A 109 -5.59 -9.22 -1.17
N SER A 110 -6.91 -9.31 -1.00
CA SER A 110 -7.86 -8.68 -1.93
C SER A 110 -7.62 -7.18 -2.01
N SER A 111 -7.66 -6.64 -3.23
CA SER A 111 -7.48 -5.20 -3.46
C SER A 111 -8.58 -4.37 -2.81
N TYR A 112 -8.23 -3.17 -2.35
CA TYR A 112 -9.20 -2.16 -1.96
C TYR A 112 -9.76 -1.53 -3.23
N LYS A 113 -11.08 -1.60 -3.46
CA LYS A 113 -11.73 -1.09 -4.68
C LYS A 113 -12.54 0.16 -4.36
N PHE A 114 -12.56 1.11 -5.29
CA PHE A 114 -13.34 2.35 -5.17
C PHE A 114 -14.35 2.43 -6.31
N PRO A 115 -15.63 2.70 -6.01
CA PRO A 115 -16.63 3.02 -7.02
C PRO A 115 -16.37 4.41 -7.66
#